data_AF-A0A1E8CT54-F1
#
_entry.id   AF-A0A1E8CT54-F1
#
_cell.length_a   1.000
_cell.length_b   1.000
_cell.length_c   1.000
_cell.angle_alpha   90.00
_cell.angle_beta   90.00
_cell.angle_gamma   90.00
#
_symmetry.space_group_name_H-M   'P 1'
#
loop_
_entity.id
_entity.type
_entity.pdbx_description
1 polymer ?
#
loop_
_entity_poly.entity_id
_entity_poly.type
_entity_poly.pdbx_seq_one_letter_code
_entity_poly.pdbx_strand_id
1 'polypeptide(L)'
;MTAIAAPLTETSFDPRTGHPVLTLAIAGPIEVDEAVRAAALAADAVANTSPAVRAGWLEAIADAVHAHADELAEVADQETGLGRVRLDGEVLRCAAQLRFYAAVARDGGFLDVVIDRATQAQPDLRRMRVPLGPVAVFGASNFPFAFGSLGNDTASALAAGCPVVVKAHPAHLATHQLLLHIATGALVAAGAPEGSLSAVIGFSAGTELVLHPAVRAVAFTGSQQAGLALAGLSATRTVQVPVFAEMSTVNPVVVTFAAQARAATIGDGCATSFTMGMGQFCTKPGLVLAPRGSAITAAIVASVQRQEPRGPLLTAGIAGAYAAGIDRLLFAGTTMQAYVVEPGPGAAVSAVVLSADAELLVPGSPLLEECFGPVVVVVEYDDVAHRDSILGRLQGCLVATVMTDGPHDPELPGLVSGLTGLAGRVVVDAWPTGVATTWAQHHGGPWPSTTAPAATSVGSGALDRFTRPVAYQGVADAALPVPLRTENEWGLPRRLDGILATADSAPATAPSAPARPRTRAAKSAGTTGTAKRTRTTKAAGTTGAAGTTGAAGTSGAAKSAGAPRRSKSATTRASGSVGSAGSGAKAAP
;
A
#
# COMPACT_ATOMS: atom_id res chain seq x y z
N MET A 1 21.93 26.61 -39.34
CA MET A 1 20.58 26.22 -38.91
C MET A 1 20.68 24.82 -38.36
N THR A 2 20.70 24.67 -37.03
CA THR A 2 20.67 23.36 -36.38
C THR A 2 19.30 22.76 -36.64
N ALA A 3 19.22 21.53 -37.17
CA ALA A 3 17.94 20.86 -37.32
C ALA A 3 17.36 20.63 -35.92
N ILE A 4 16.23 21.26 -35.62
CA ILE A 4 15.47 20.95 -34.41
C ILE A 4 14.95 19.53 -34.62
N ALA A 5 15.45 18.58 -33.82
CA ALA A 5 14.97 17.22 -33.86
C ALA A 5 13.46 17.23 -33.58
N ALA A 6 12.69 16.41 -34.33
CA ALA A 6 11.27 16.27 -34.06
C ALA A 6 11.07 15.84 -32.60
N PRO A 7 10.09 16.40 -31.87
CA PRO A 7 9.86 16.03 -30.48
C PRO A 7 9.59 14.53 -30.39
N LEU A 8 10.16 13.89 -29.37
CA LEU A 8 9.85 12.49 -29.07
C LEU A 8 8.36 12.38 -28.70
N THR A 9 7.73 11.28 -29.09
CA THR A 9 6.29 11.05 -28.89
C THR A 9 6.02 9.72 -28.19
N GLU A 10 4.91 9.67 -27.45
CA GLU A 10 4.35 8.47 -26.82
C GLU A 10 2.96 8.24 -27.46
N THR A 11 2.63 6.99 -27.79
CA THR A 11 1.40 6.63 -28.51
C THR A 11 0.63 5.54 -27.75
N SER A 12 -0.68 5.72 -27.62
CA SER A 12 -1.62 4.68 -27.15
C SER A 12 -2.24 3.93 -28.32
N PHE A 13 -2.74 2.72 -28.06
CA PHE A 13 -3.22 1.80 -29.09
C PHE A 13 -4.51 1.11 -28.64
N ASP A 14 -5.38 0.75 -29.58
CA ASP A 14 -6.50 -0.17 -29.33
C ASP A 14 -5.96 -1.60 -29.21
N PRO A 15 -6.09 -2.29 -28.07
CA PRO A 15 -5.52 -3.61 -27.88
C PRO A 15 -6.24 -4.71 -28.68
N ARG A 16 -7.43 -4.45 -29.23
CA ARG A 16 -8.14 -5.42 -30.10
C ARG A 16 -7.58 -5.45 -31.51
N THR A 17 -7.06 -4.33 -32.01
CA THR A 17 -6.63 -4.16 -33.41
C THR A 17 -5.14 -3.86 -33.56
N GLY A 18 -4.49 -3.33 -32.52
CA GLY A 18 -3.14 -2.79 -32.57
C GLY A 18 -3.05 -1.42 -33.27
N HIS A 19 -4.18 -0.80 -33.62
CA HIS A 19 -4.19 0.51 -34.27
C HIS A 19 -3.86 1.63 -33.27
N PRO A 20 -3.10 2.66 -33.67
CA PRO A 20 -2.83 3.81 -32.81
C PRO A 20 -4.12 4.62 -32.56
N VAL A 21 -4.31 5.07 -31.32
CA VAL A 21 -5.47 5.89 -30.90
C VAL A 21 -5.06 7.36 -30.77
N LEU A 22 -4.05 7.63 -29.94
CA LEU A 22 -3.55 9.00 -29.73
C LEU A 22 -2.02 9.02 -29.61
N THR A 23 -1.40 10.01 -30.25
CA THR A 23 0.04 10.29 -30.15
C THR A 23 0.24 11.67 -29.52
N LEU A 24 0.99 11.75 -28.43
CA LEU A 24 1.32 12.98 -27.72
C LEU A 24 2.84 13.19 -27.66
N ALA A 25 3.26 14.45 -27.54
CA ALA A 25 4.66 14.78 -27.28
C ALA A 25 5.07 14.34 -25.86
N ILE A 26 6.29 13.83 -25.74
CA ILE A 26 6.91 13.52 -24.45
C ILE A 26 7.37 14.82 -23.80
N ALA A 27 7.07 14.98 -22.51
CA ALA A 27 7.60 16.08 -21.70
C ALA A 27 9.11 15.90 -21.50
N GLY A 28 9.88 16.95 -21.75
CA GLY A 28 11.30 17.00 -21.45
C GLY A 28 11.58 17.60 -20.07
N PRO A 29 12.86 17.77 -19.72
CA PRO A 29 13.27 18.31 -18.42
C PRO A 29 12.68 19.69 -18.09
N ILE A 30 12.40 20.51 -19.10
CA ILE A 30 11.83 21.85 -18.92
C ILE A 30 10.36 21.75 -18.55
N GLU A 31 9.58 20.98 -19.31
CA GLU A 31 8.14 20.80 -19.07
C GLU A 31 7.87 20.09 -17.73
N VAL A 32 8.73 19.14 -17.33
CA VAL A 32 8.66 18.49 -16.01
C VAL A 32 8.97 19.47 -14.88
N ASP A 33 10.05 20.24 -15.00
CA ASP A 33 10.44 21.26 -14.01
C ASP A 33 9.37 22.36 -13.89
N GLU A 34 8.78 22.82 -14.99
CA GLU A 34 7.66 23.77 -14.99
C GLU A 34 6.42 23.20 -14.28
N ALA A 35 6.00 21.98 -14.61
CA ALA A 35 4.84 21.33 -13.98
C ALA A 35 5.04 21.15 -12.46
N VAL A 36 6.24 20.77 -12.02
CA VAL A 36 6.54 20.59 -10.59
C VAL A 36 6.78 21.93 -9.88
N ARG A 37 7.34 22.95 -10.55
CA ARG A 37 7.46 24.31 -9.98
C ARG A 37 6.09 24.94 -9.77
N ALA A 38 5.15 24.78 -10.70
CA ALA A 38 3.76 25.21 -10.51
C ALA A 38 3.12 24.53 -9.28
N ALA A 39 3.27 23.21 -9.16
CA ALA A 39 2.81 22.46 -7.99
C ALA A 39 3.49 22.92 -6.68
N ALA A 40 4.78 23.26 -6.71
CA ALA A 40 5.50 23.78 -5.54
C ALA A 40 5.02 25.18 -5.11
N LEU A 41 4.69 26.05 -6.07
CA LEU A 41 4.11 27.38 -5.80
C LEU A 41 2.69 27.27 -5.21
N ALA A 42 1.90 26.28 -5.63
CA ALA A 42 0.56 26.01 -5.11
C ALA A 42 0.58 25.45 -3.66
N ALA A 43 1.66 24.80 -3.24
CA ALA A 43 1.68 23.93 -2.07
C ALA A 43 1.23 24.61 -0.76
N ASP A 44 1.75 25.80 -0.46
CA ASP A 44 1.37 26.50 0.77
C ASP A 44 -0.09 26.99 0.75
N ALA A 45 -0.61 27.40 -0.40
CA ALA A 45 -2.01 27.80 -0.54
C ALA A 45 -2.97 26.60 -0.39
N VAL A 46 -2.65 25.47 -1.02
CA VAL A 46 -3.39 24.20 -0.90
C VAL A 46 -3.35 23.68 0.54
N ALA A 47 -2.19 23.69 1.19
CA ALA A 47 -2.01 23.21 2.56
C ALA A 47 -2.77 24.05 3.61
N ASN A 48 -2.81 25.38 3.45
CA ASN A 48 -3.49 26.29 4.36
C ASN A 48 -5.00 26.43 4.09
N THR A 49 -5.50 25.89 2.98
CA THR A 49 -6.95 25.80 2.71
C THR A 49 -7.61 24.81 3.68
N SER A 50 -8.80 25.12 4.19
CA SER A 50 -9.49 24.23 5.14
C SER A 50 -9.92 22.90 4.47
N PRO A 51 -9.94 21.77 5.21
CA PRO A 51 -10.34 20.49 4.64
C PRO A 51 -11.75 20.47 4.07
N ALA A 52 -12.67 21.27 4.63
CA ALA A 52 -14.03 21.45 4.10
C ALA A 52 -14.06 22.13 2.71
N VAL A 53 -13.15 23.07 2.43
CA VAL A 53 -13.03 23.68 1.09
C VAL A 53 -12.38 22.69 0.12
N ARG A 54 -11.33 21.96 0.54
CA ARG A 54 -10.73 20.90 -0.28
C ARG A 54 -11.69 19.75 -0.60
N ALA A 55 -12.63 19.45 0.30
CA ALA A 55 -13.72 18.51 0.04
C ALA A 55 -14.61 19.00 -1.11
N GLY A 56 -14.96 20.29 -1.14
CA GLY A 56 -15.71 20.90 -2.23
C GLY A 56 -14.99 20.82 -3.59
N TRP A 57 -13.66 20.91 -3.61
CA TRP A 57 -12.87 20.69 -4.83
C TRP A 57 -13.00 19.26 -5.37
N LEU A 58 -12.92 18.26 -4.50
CA LEU A 58 -13.07 16.84 -4.87
C LEU A 58 -14.50 16.51 -5.30
N GLU A 59 -15.50 17.12 -4.66
CA GLU A 59 -16.91 17.03 -5.06
C GLU A 59 -17.15 17.65 -6.44
N ALA A 60 -16.56 18.82 -6.74
CA ALA A 60 -16.64 19.42 -8.07
C ALA A 60 -16.01 18.54 -9.17
N ILE A 61 -14.85 17.92 -8.90
CA ILE A 61 -14.27 16.93 -9.84
C ILE A 61 -15.19 15.72 -9.99
N ALA A 62 -15.77 15.21 -8.90
CA ALA A 62 -16.67 14.06 -8.94
C ALA A 62 -17.93 14.31 -9.77
N ASP A 63 -18.51 15.51 -9.67
CA ASP A 63 -19.68 15.92 -10.44
C ASP A 63 -19.32 16.08 -11.92
N ALA A 64 -18.16 16.67 -12.23
CA ALA A 64 -17.67 16.81 -13.60
C ALA A 64 -17.35 15.45 -14.27
N VAL A 65 -16.71 14.52 -13.56
CA VAL A 65 -16.46 13.15 -14.04
C VAL A 65 -17.76 12.38 -14.24
N HIS A 66 -18.75 12.55 -13.36
CA HIS A 66 -20.06 11.94 -13.50
C HIS A 66 -20.83 12.47 -14.72
N ALA A 67 -20.76 13.78 -15.00
CA ALA A 67 -21.42 14.40 -16.14
C ALA A 67 -20.88 13.94 -17.50
N HIS A 68 -19.60 13.53 -17.58
CA HIS A 68 -18.94 13.05 -18.80
C HIS A 68 -18.74 11.53 -18.80
N ALA A 69 -19.50 10.78 -17.99
CA ALA A 69 -19.19 9.38 -17.72
C ALA A 69 -19.26 8.46 -18.95
N ASP A 70 -20.16 8.74 -19.89
CA ASP A 70 -20.33 7.98 -21.13
C ASP A 70 -19.15 8.17 -22.11
N GLU A 71 -18.76 9.43 -22.35
CA GLU A 71 -17.62 9.82 -23.18
C GLU A 71 -16.31 9.24 -22.63
N LEU A 72 -16.09 9.35 -21.32
CA LEU A 72 -14.94 8.78 -20.64
C LEU A 72 -14.89 7.25 -20.80
N ALA A 73 -16.01 6.56 -20.63
CA ALA A 73 -16.09 5.11 -20.78
C ALA A 73 -15.90 4.66 -22.25
N GLU A 74 -16.34 5.44 -23.24
CA GLU A 74 -16.09 5.17 -24.66
C GLU A 74 -14.60 5.25 -25.02
N VAL A 75 -13.95 6.38 -24.69
CA VAL A 75 -12.52 6.58 -24.97
C VAL A 75 -11.65 5.53 -24.25
N ALA A 76 -12.00 5.21 -23.00
CA ALA A 76 -11.31 4.16 -22.26
C ALA A 76 -11.53 2.76 -22.87
N ASP A 77 -12.71 2.45 -23.42
CA ASP A 77 -12.92 1.14 -24.03
C ASP A 77 -12.11 0.97 -25.31
N GLN A 78 -11.94 2.05 -26.07
CA GLN A 78 -11.07 2.07 -27.25
C GLN A 78 -9.61 1.77 -26.89
N GLU A 79 -9.06 2.39 -25.84
CA GLU A 79 -7.65 2.23 -25.46
C GLU A 79 -7.34 1.00 -24.59
N THR A 80 -8.32 0.47 -23.85
CA THR A 80 -8.04 -0.56 -22.82
C THR A 80 -8.59 -1.94 -23.13
N GLY A 81 -9.56 -2.06 -24.04
CA GLY A 81 -10.18 -3.36 -24.35
C GLY A 81 -11.15 -3.90 -23.29
N LEU A 82 -11.35 -3.17 -22.18
CA LEU A 82 -11.96 -3.66 -20.94
C LEU A 82 -13.49 -3.82 -21.00
N GLY A 83 -14.15 -3.26 -22.00
CA GLY A 83 -15.58 -3.37 -22.26
C GLY A 83 -16.44 -2.38 -21.47
N ARG A 84 -17.40 -1.74 -22.15
CA ARG A 84 -18.37 -0.80 -21.56
C ARG A 84 -19.00 -1.27 -20.25
N VAL A 85 -19.47 -2.52 -20.17
CA VAL A 85 -20.07 -3.12 -18.95
C VAL A 85 -19.18 -2.96 -17.70
N ARG A 86 -17.86 -3.00 -17.86
CA ARG A 86 -16.90 -2.79 -16.77
C ARG A 86 -16.58 -1.30 -16.58
N LEU A 87 -16.39 -0.56 -17.68
CA LEU A 87 -15.92 0.82 -17.66
C LEU A 87 -16.98 1.83 -17.20
N ASP A 88 -18.25 1.64 -17.58
CA ASP A 88 -19.37 2.47 -17.13
C ASP A 88 -19.44 2.46 -15.57
N GLY A 89 -19.26 1.27 -14.98
CA GLY A 89 -19.15 1.09 -13.53
C GLY A 89 -17.87 1.68 -12.92
N GLU A 90 -16.74 1.64 -13.63
CA GLU A 90 -15.46 2.19 -13.14
C GLU A 90 -15.45 3.72 -13.10
N VAL A 91 -16.02 4.40 -14.10
CA VAL A 91 -16.11 5.87 -14.09
C VAL A 91 -17.00 6.34 -12.94
N LEU A 92 -18.16 5.70 -12.74
CA LEU A 92 -19.05 5.98 -11.62
C LEU A 92 -18.40 5.68 -10.27
N ARG A 93 -17.61 4.60 -10.18
CA ARG A 93 -16.77 4.31 -9.00
C ARG A 93 -15.75 5.41 -8.74
N CYS A 94 -15.12 5.97 -9.77
CA CYS A 94 -14.16 7.08 -9.62
C CYS A 94 -14.83 8.33 -9.04
N ALA A 95 -15.99 8.73 -9.56
CA ALA A 95 -16.78 9.82 -9.00
C ALA A 95 -17.21 9.55 -7.54
N ALA A 96 -17.64 8.33 -7.20
CA ALA A 96 -17.98 7.95 -5.83
C ALA A 96 -16.76 7.98 -4.89
N GLN A 97 -15.58 7.57 -5.37
CA GLN A 97 -14.32 7.56 -4.64
C GLN A 97 -13.82 8.99 -4.35
N LEU A 98 -13.96 9.92 -5.29
CA LEU A 98 -13.68 11.34 -5.07
C LEU A 98 -14.55 11.93 -3.96
N ARG A 99 -15.87 11.64 -3.96
CA ARG A 99 -16.79 12.05 -2.87
C ARG A 99 -16.47 11.36 -1.53
N PHE A 100 -15.99 10.12 -1.54
CA PHE A 100 -15.47 9.46 -0.33
C PHE A 100 -14.27 10.22 0.25
N TYR A 101 -13.28 10.56 -0.56
CA TYR A 101 -12.12 11.33 -0.07
C TYR A 101 -12.46 12.77 0.31
N ALA A 102 -13.49 13.38 -0.30
CA ALA A 102 -14.08 14.63 0.18
C ALA A 102 -14.65 14.50 1.60
N ALA A 103 -15.40 13.42 1.88
CA ALA A 103 -15.92 13.16 3.22
C ALA A 103 -14.80 12.89 4.25
N VAL A 104 -13.76 12.14 3.89
CA VAL A 104 -12.59 11.90 4.77
C VAL A 104 -11.80 13.19 5.01
N ALA A 105 -11.64 14.05 4.01
CA ALA A 105 -11.04 15.37 4.20
C ALA A 105 -11.87 16.21 5.20
N ARG A 106 -13.19 16.27 5.00
CA ARG A 106 -14.13 17.04 5.82
C ARG A 106 -14.18 16.59 7.29
N ASP A 107 -14.08 15.29 7.54
CA ASP A 107 -13.93 14.73 8.90
C ASP A 107 -12.63 15.19 9.59
N GLY A 108 -11.53 15.23 8.84
CA GLY A 108 -10.27 15.80 9.31
C GLY A 108 -9.49 14.93 10.32
N GLY A 109 -9.94 13.71 10.65
CA GLY A 109 -9.26 12.82 11.58
C GLY A 109 -7.80 12.49 11.20
N PHE A 110 -7.49 12.49 9.90
CA PHE A 110 -6.12 12.32 9.37
C PHE A 110 -5.14 13.43 9.79
N LEU A 111 -5.63 14.56 10.34
CA LEU A 111 -4.79 15.61 10.90
C LEU A 111 -4.23 15.24 12.29
N ASP A 112 -4.75 14.19 12.95
CA ASP A 112 -4.25 13.64 14.23
C ASP A 112 -3.89 14.75 15.25
N VAL A 113 -4.85 15.65 15.47
CA VAL A 113 -4.68 16.81 16.34
C VAL A 113 -4.62 16.36 17.80
N VAL A 114 -3.48 16.59 18.45
CA VAL A 114 -3.24 16.30 19.87
C VAL A 114 -2.81 17.59 20.57
N ILE A 115 -3.40 17.86 21.73
CA ILE A 115 -3.13 19.03 22.57
C ILE A 115 -2.94 18.53 24.00
N ASP A 116 -1.71 18.61 24.48
CA ASP A 116 -1.36 18.40 25.89
C ASP A 116 -1.15 19.78 26.53
N ARG A 117 -2.04 20.15 27.44
CA ARG A 117 -2.06 21.46 28.09
C ARG A 117 -0.91 21.59 29.10
N ALA A 118 -0.43 22.82 29.28
CA ALA A 118 0.62 23.10 30.26
C ALA A 118 0.23 22.67 31.68
N THR A 119 1.16 22.03 32.38
CA THR A 119 1.05 21.72 33.82
C THR A 119 2.33 22.16 34.54
N GLN A 120 2.44 21.89 35.84
CA GLN A 120 3.71 22.10 36.56
C GLN A 120 4.84 21.14 36.09
N ALA A 121 4.50 20.04 35.43
CA ALA A 121 5.44 19.00 35.01
C ALA A 121 5.75 19.00 33.51
N GLN A 122 4.97 19.69 32.67
CA GLN A 122 5.13 19.72 31.21
C GLN A 122 4.71 21.06 30.60
N PRO A 123 5.34 21.52 29.50
CA PRO A 123 4.90 22.69 28.75
C PRO A 123 3.59 22.44 28.00
N ASP A 124 2.95 23.49 27.46
CA ASP A 124 1.90 23.34 26.44
C ASP A 124 2.55 22.78 25.17
N LEU A 125 2.03 21.64 24.69
CA LEU A 125 2.55 20.93 23.54
C LEU A 125 1.39 20.50 22.63
N ARG A 126 1.43 20.93 21.37
CA ARG A 126 0.38 20.65 20.40
C ARG A 126 0.98 20.01 19.15
N ARG A 127 0.34 18.98 18.62
CA ARG A 127 0.80 18.22 17.46
C ARG A 127 -0.34 18.07 16.45
N MET A 128 -0.02 18.23 15.17
CA MET A 128 -0.90 17.84 14.06
C MET A 128 -0.06 17.20 12.95
N ARG A 129 -0.73 16.58 12.00
CA ARG A 129 -0.15 16.14 10.73
C ARG A 129 -0.35 17.23 9.68
N VAL A 130 0.74 17.62 9.02
CA VAL A 130 0.77 18.63 7.95
C VAL A 130 1.06 17.96 6.59
N PRO A 131 0.61 18.53 5.46
CA PRO A 131 0.90 17.98 4.13
C PRO A 131 2.40 17.88 3.84
N LEU A 132 2.81 16.92 3.01
CA LEU A 132 4.21 16.76 2.60
C LEU A 132 4.65 17.81 1.57
N GLY A 133 3.74 18.28 0.71
CA GLY A 133 4.02 19.10 -0.47
C GLY A 133 3.74 18.33 -1.78
N PRO A 134 4.31 18.72 -2.93
CA PRO A 134 3.99 18.11 -4.22
C PRO A 134 4.21 16.59 -4.27
N VAL A 135 3.20 15.86 -4.76
CA VAL A 135 3.20 14.39 -4.91
C VAL A 135 3.27 14.02 -6.38
N ALA A 136 4.18 13.11 -6.73
CA ALA A 136 4.22 12.47 -8.03
C ALA A 136 3.32 11.22 -8.02
N VAL A 137 2.37 11.10 -8.96
CA VAL A 137 1.45 9.95 -9.04
C VAL A 137 1.64 9.19 -10.35
N PHE A 138 1.82 7.87 -10.25
CA PHE A 138 1.93 6.95 -11.37
C PHE A 138 0.73 6.00 -11.34
N GLY A 139 -0.30 6.37 -12.10
CA GLY A 139 -1.56 5.64 -12.15
C GLY A 139 -1.45 4.28 -12.86
N ALA A 140 -2.29 3.34 -12.44
CA ALA A 140 -2.32 1.97 -12.94
C ALA A 140 -2.82 1.87 -14.39
N SER A 141 -2.35 0.85 -15.11
CA SER A 141 -2.80 0.52 -16.47
C SER A 141 -4.24 -0.04 -16.50
N ASN A 142 -4.56 -0.88 -15.53
CA ASN A 142 -5.72 -1.78 -15.51
C ASN A 142 -6.99 -1.21 -14.88
N PHE A 143 -6.89 -0.02 -14.30
CA PHE A 143 -8.01 0.76 -13.79
C PHE A 143 -7.79 2.22 -14.22
N PRO A 144 -8.09 2.58 -15.49
CA PRO A 144 -7.82 3.91 -16.04
C PRO A 144 -8.43 5.07 -15.23
N PHE A 145 -9.48 4.79 -14.44
CA PHE A 145 -10.12 5.77 -13.58
C PHE A 145 -9.76 5.55 -12.11
N ALA A 146 -10.16 4.41 -11.54
CA ALA A 146 -10.18 4.23 -10.07
C ALA A 146 -8.78 4.15 -9.43
N PHE A 147 -7.77 3.71 -10.18
CA PHE A 147 -6.34 3.75 -9.79
C PHE A 147 -5.47 4.46 -10.83
N GLY A 148 -6.08 5.07 -11.85
CA GLY A 148 -5.40 5.81 -12.90
C GLY A 148 -5.15 7.25 -12.48
N SER A 149 -5.35 8.19 -13.41
CA SER A 149 -4.88 9.57 -13.26
C SER A 149 -5.62 10.39 -12.18
N LEU A 150 -6.90 10.09 -11.94
CA LEU A 150 -7.69 10.59 -10.80
C LEU A 150 -7.96 9.49 -9.77
N GLY A 151 -7.10 8.46 -9.74
CA GLY A 151 -7.27 7.31 -8.86
C GLY A 151 -7.10 7.66 -7.38
N ASN A 152 -7.08 6.61 -6.56
CA ASN A 152 -6.99 6.75 -5.10
C ASN A 152 -5.84 7.66 -4.65
N ASP A 153 -4.67 7.55 -5.29
CA ASP A 153 -3.49 8.34 -4.97
C ASP A 153 -3.69 9.85 -5.21
N THR A 154 -4.16 10.25 -6.40
CA THR A 154 -4.46 11.66 -6.71
C THR A 154 -5.54 12.22 -5.79
N ALA A 155 -6.64 11.48 -5.60
CA ALA A 155 -7.75 11.92 -4.77
C ALA A 155 -7.37 12.07 -3.28
N SER A 156 -6.61 11.11 -2.73
CA SER A 156 -6.16 11.18 -1.33
C SER A 156 -5.02 12.18 -1.10
N ALA A 157 -4.15 12.43 -2.08
CA ALA A 157 -3.15 13.50 -2.00
C ALA A 157 -3.79 14.90 -2.00
N LEU A 158 -4.73 15.16 -2.91
CA LEU A 158 -5.50 16.41 -2.93
C LEU A 158 -6.31 16.60 -1.63
N ALA A 159 -6.98 15.55 -1.15
CA ALA A 159 -7.69 15.54 0.13
C ALA A 159 -6.78 15.91 1.31
N ALA A 160 -5.59 15.31 1.37
CA ALA A 160 -4.58 15.56 2.39
C ALA A 160 -4.03 17.00 2.36
N GLY A 161 -4.14 17.71 1.23
CA GLY A 161 -3.62 19.07 1.04
C GLY A 161 -2.28 19.12 0.29
N CYS A 162 -2.03 18.16 -0.61
CA CYS A 162 -0.86 18.11 -1.46
C CYS A 162 -1.23 18.37 -2.93
N PRO A 163 -0.55 19.29 -3.64
CA PRO A 163 -0.59 19.37 -5.10
C PRO A 163 -0.08 18.08 -5.76
N VAL A 164 -0.61 17.73 -6.93
CA VAL A 164 -0.31 16.47 -7.62
C VAL A 164 0.18 16.70 -9.04
N VAL A 165 1.27 16.01 -9.40
CA VAL A 165 1.75 15.88 -10.79
C VAL A 165 1.65 14.40 -11.20
N VAL A 166 0.79 14.11 -12.18
CA VAL A 166 0.54 12.73 -12.65
C VAL A 166 1.46 12.37 -13.82
N LYS A 167 2.08 11.19 -13.83
CA LYS A 167 2.68 10.63 -15.06
C LYS A 167 1.60 9.89 -15.84
N ALA A 168 1.31 10.33 -17.06
CA ALA A 168 0.31 9.71 -17.95
C ALA A 168 0.68 8.25 -18.29
N HIS A 169 -0.19 7.28 -18.02
CA HIS A 169 0.11 5.88 -18.35
C HIS A 169 -0.04 5.63 -19.87
N PRO A 170 0.96 5.06 -20.57
CA PRO A 170 0.95 4.95 -22.04
C PRO A 170 -0.17 4.07 -22.61
N ALA A 171 -0.76 3.19 -21.79
CA ALA A 171 -1.88 2.35 -22.20
C ALA A 171 -3.22 3.09 -22.37
N HIS A 172 -3.34 4.35 -21.92
CA HIS A 172 -4.61 5.09 -21.96
C HIS A 172 -4.43 6.62 -22.04
N LEU A 173 -3.64 7.09 -23.02
CA LEU A 173 -3.28 8.50 -23.17
C LEU A 173 -4.47 9.41 -23.49
N ALA A 174 -5.41 8.99 -24.33
CA ALA A 174 -6.60 9.77 -24.67
C ALA A 174 -7.55 9.87 -23.48
N THR A 175 -7.74 8.75 -22.77
CA THR A 175 -8.49 8.69 -21.51
C THR A 175 -7.87 9.61 -20.47
N HIS A 176 -6.54 9.57 -20.31
CA HIS A 176 -5.79 10.46 -19.44
C HIS A 176 -6.02 11.93 -19.80
N GLN A 177 -5.88 12.30 -21.09
CA GLN A 177 -5.99 13.68 -21.55
C GLN A 177 -7.39 14.24 -21.30
N LEU A 178 -8.44 13.51 -21.67
CA LEU A 178 -9.84 13.91 -21.46
C LEU A 178 -10.16 14.04 -19.95
N LEU A 179 -9.82 13.00 -19.16
CA LEU A 179 -10.08 12.96 -17.73
C LEU A 179 -9.36 14.10 -16.97
N LEU A 180 -8.11 14.40 -17.33
CA LEU A 180 -7.34 15.48 -16.72
C LEU A 180 -7.89 16.85 -17.12
N HIS A 181 -8.33 17.03 -18.38
CA HIS A 181 -8.96 18.28 -18.82
C HIS A 181 -10.23 18.59 -18.02
N ILE A 182 -11.13 17.61 -17.89
CA ILE A 182 -12.37 17.73 -17.10
C ILE A 182 -12.06 18.08 -15.64
N ALA A 183 -11.12 17.36 -15.01
CA ALA A 183 -10.81 17.56 -13.59
C ALA A 183 -10.07 18.85 -13.28
N THR A 184 -9.09 19.25 -14.11
CA THR A 184 -8.37 20.53 -13.92
C THR A 184 -9.32 21.72 -14.14
N GLY A 185 -10.21 21.65 -15.13
CA GLY A 185 -11.28 22.64 -15.32
C GLY A 185 -12.21 22.76 -14.11
N ALA A 186 -12.72 21.63 -13.60
CA ALA A 186 -13.59 21.59 -12.42
C ALA A 186 -12.88 22.10 -11.14
N LEU A 187 -11.61 21.73 -10.96
CA LEU A 187 -10.79 22.12 -9.82
C LEU A 187 -10.53 23.63 -9.79
N VAL A 188 -10.20 24.23 -10.94
CA VAL A 188 -10.04 25.70 -11.08
C VAL A 188 -11.38 26.42 -10.90
N ALA A 189 -12.47 25.90 -11.47
CA ALA A 189 -13.80 26.48 -11.29
C ALA A 189 -14.27 26.45 -9.82
N ALA A 190 -13.84 25.46 -9.04
CA ALA A 190 -14.06 25.37 -7.59
C ALA A 190 -13.11 26.26 -6.75
N GLY A 191 -12.27 27.09 -7.39
CA GLY A 191 -11.40 28.06 -6.72
C GLY A 191 -10.11 27.48 -6.14
N ALA A 192 -9.67 26.30 -6.60
CA ALA A 192 -8.37 25.76 -6.20
C ALA A 192 -7.20 26.55 -6.83
N PRO A 193 -6.05 26.65 -6.15
CA PRO A 193 -4.85 27.26 -6.72
C PRO A 193 -4.41 26.59 -8.03
N GLU A 194 -3.97 27.40 -9.00
CA GLU A 194 -3.29 26.90 -10.21
C GLU A 194 -2.07 26.05 -9.81
N GLY A 195 -1.83 24.95 -10.53
CA GLY A 195 -0.80 23.97 -10.17
C GLY A 195 -1.20 22.93 -9.13
N SER A 196 -2.43 22.97 -8.59
CA SER A 196 -2.93 21.92 -7.66
C SER A 196 -2.98 20.53 -8.30
N LEU A 197 -3.25 20.45 -9.61
CA LEU A 197 -3.23 19.21 -10.40
C LEU A 197 -2.64 19.50 -11.78
N SER A 198 -1.65 18.72 -12.20
CA SER A 198 -1.08 18.74 -13.55
C SER A 198 -0.60 17.34 -13.95
N ALA A 199 -0.07 17.18 -15.17
CA ALA A 199 0.51 15.92 -15.63
C ALA A 199 1.68 16.09 -16.59
N VAL A 200 2.44 15.00 -16.75
CA VAL A 200 3.57 14.86 -17.68
C VAL A 200 3.48 13.53 -18.44
N ILE A 201 3.97 13.50 -19.67
CA ILE A 201 3.85 12.37 -20.61
C ILE A 201 5.26 11.85 -20.96
N GLY A 202 5.40 10.55 -21.21
CA GLY A 202 6.68 9.92 -21.57
C GLY A 202 7.45 9.26 -20.42
N PHE A 203 8.16 8.18 -20.72
CA PHE A 203 8.93 7.40 -19.73
C PHE A 203 10.05 8.21 -19.03
N SER A 204 10.79 9.04 -19.78
CA SER A 204 11.84 9.92 -19.24
C SER A 204 11.29 10.88 -18.20
N ALA A 205 10.16 11.53 -18.50
CA ALA A 205 9.49 12.46 -17.60
C ALA A 205 9.14 11.81 -16.24
N GLY A 206 8.82 10.51 -16.22
CA GLY A 206 8.63 9.76 -14.98
C GLY A 206 9.89 9.66 -14.11
N THR A 207 11.05 9.43 -14.73
CA THR A 207 12.34 9.39 -14.02
C THR A 207 12.71 10.77 -13.47
N GLU A 208 12.56 11.80 -14.30
CA GLU A 208 12.82 13.20 -13.94
C GLU A 208 11.91 13.67 -12.80
N LEU A 209 10.61 13.37 -12.88
CA LEU A 209 9.61 13.68 -11.84
C LEU A 209 9.99 13.05 -10.48
N VAL A 210 10.42 11.79 -10.46
CA VAL A 210 10.84 11.10 -9.23
C VAL A 210 12.13 11.68 -8.65
N LEU A 211 13.02 12.22 -9.48
CA LEU A 211 14.27 12.85 -9.05
C LEU A 211 14.11 14.35 -8.71
N HIS A 212 13.02 14.99 -9.11
CA HIS A 212 12.84 16.44 -8.99
C HIS A 212 12.88 16.93 -7.52
N PRO A 213 13.72 17.92 -7.17
CA PRO A 213 13.98 18.29 -5.77
C PRO A 213 12.78 18.85 -5.01
N ALA A 214 11.76 19.35 -5.72
CA ALA A 214 10.52 19.86 -5.12
C ALA A 214 9.42 18.78 -4.90
N VAL A 215 9.53 17.58 -5.49
CA VAL A 215 8.66 16.46 -5.12
C VAL A 215 8.95 16.02 -3.69
N ARG A 216 7.90 15.61 -2.97
CA ARG A 216 7.90 15.29 -1.53
C ARG A 216 7.37 13.90 -1.20
N ALA A 217 6.64 13.26 -2.11
CA ALA A 217 6.35 11.83 -2.10
C ALA A 217 6.10 11.33 -3.53
N VAL A 218 6.25 10.02 -3.74
CA VAL A 218 5.83 9.32 -4.96
C VAL A 218 4.79 8.28 -4.59
N ALA A 219 3.70 8.19 -5.34
CA ALA A 219 2.73 7.10 -5.26
C ALA A 219 2.68 6.37 -6.61
N PHE A 220 2.66 5.04 -6.58
CA PHE A 220 2.75 4.20 -7.76
C PHE A 220 1.89 2.95 -7.57
N THR A 221 1.14 2.57 -8.61
CA THR A 221 0.47 1.26 -8.67
C THR A 221 0.88 0.56 -9.97
N GLY A 222 1.48 -0.63 -9.88
CA GLY A 222 1.92 -1.36 -11.07
C GLY A 222 2.83 -2.55 -10.79
N SER A 223 3.69 -2.89 -11.76
CA SER A 223 4.57 -4.07 -11.65
C SER A 223 5.66 -3.90 -10.60
N GLN A 224 6.05 -5.01 -9.98
CA GLN A 224 7.08 -5.03 -8.95
C GLN A 224 8.41 -4.44 -9.45
N GLN A 225 8.86 -4.84 -10.64
CA GLN A 225 10.10 -4.31 -11.24
C GLN A 225 10.10 -2.77 -11.35
N ALA A 226 8.97 -2.17 -11.76
CA ALA A 226 8.85 -0.73 -11.89
C ALA A 226 8.79 -0.04 -10.52
N GLY A 227 8.00 -0.55 -9.57
CA GLY A 227 7.92 -0.02 -8.21
C GLY A 227 9.28 -0.03 -7.50
N LEU A 228 10.04 -1.11 -7.65
CA LEU A 228 11.41 -1.23 -7.14
C LEU A 228 12.38 -0.25 -7.82
N ALA A 229 12.26 -0.04 -9.13
CA ALA A 229 13.07 0.95 -9.84
C ALA A 229 12.80 2.38 -9.35
N LEU A 230 11.54 2.75 -9.12
CA LEU A 230 11.17 4.07 -8.57
C LEU A 230 11.65 4.26 -7.12
N ALA A 231 11.54 3.22 -6.29
CA ALA A 231 12.08 3.22 -4.93
C ALA A 231 13.61 3.40 -4.94
N GLY A 232 14.31 2.67 -5.82
CA GLY A 232 15.76 2.80 -6.03
C GLY A 232 16.16 4.20 -6.49
N LEU A 233 15.44 4.78 -7.46
CA LEU A 233 15.65 6.16 -7.91
C LEU A 233 15.49 7.17 -6.77
N SER A 234 14.42 7.07 -5.96
CA SER A 234 14.22 7.97 -4.82
C SER A 234 15.38 7.87 -3.80
N ALA A 235 15.91 6.66 -3.57
CA ALA A 235 17.04 6.45 -2.67
C ALA A 235 18.34 7.17 -3.13
N THR A 236 18.49 7.47 -4.43
CA THR A 236 19.64 8.24 -4.96
C THR A 236 19.56 9.76 -4.71
N ARG A 237 18.40 10.28 -4.29
CA ARG A 237 18.19 11.72 -4.06
C ARG A 237 18.97 12.22 -2.84
N THR A 238 19.49 13.44 -2.90
CA THR A 238 20.07 14.15 -1.75
C THR A 238 19.06 14.32 -0.60
N VAL A 239 17.79 14.55 -0.95
CA VAL A 239 16.66 14.51 -0.02
C VAL A 239 15.72 13.41 -0.51
N GLN A 240 15.88 12.23 0.09
CA GLN A 240 15.03 11.07 -0.18
C GLN A 240 13.56 11.37 0.17
N VAL A 241 12.64 10.80 -0.61
CA VAL A 241 11.20 10.94 -0.39
C VAL A 241 10.55 9.57 -0.30
N PRO A 242 9.47 9.39 0.48
CA PRO A 242 8.75 8.13 0.51
C PRO A 242 8.21 7.79 -0.89
N VAL A 243 8.39 6.54 -1.28
CA VAL A 243 7.75 5.94 -2.44
C VAL A 243 6.74 4.93 -1.91
N PHE A 244 5.46 5.16 -2.20
CA PHE A 244 4.35 4.26 -1.90
C PHE A 244 4.04 3.48 -3.19
N ALA A 245 4.78 2.40 -3.41
CA ALA A 245 4.65 1.55 -4.58
C ALA A 245 3.84 0.31 -4.21
N GLU A 246 2.59 0.28 -4.66
CA GLU A 246 1.71 -0.89 -4.56
C GLU A 246 2.03 -1.86 -5.70
N MET A 247 2.38 -3.08 -5.33
CA MET A 247 2.91 -4.10 -6.22
C MET A 247 2.14 -5.40 -5.98
N SER A 248 1.69 -6.04 -7.06
CA SER A 248 0.89 -7.25 -6.94
C SER A 248 1.76 -8.49 -6.68
N THR A 249 1.15 -9.51 -6.07
CA THR A 249 1.74 -10.84 -5.80
C THR A 249 0.64 -11.90 -5.99
N VAL A 250 0.92 -13.17 -5.68
CA VAL A 250 0.02 -14.29 -6.02
C VAL A 250 -1.31 -14.36 -5.24
N ASN A 251 -1.53 -13.52 -4.22
CA ASN A 251 -2.78 -13.41 -3.44
C ASN A 251 -3.42 -14.78 -3.09
N PRO A 252 -2.84 -15.55 -2.16
CA PRO A 252 -3.18 -16.96 -1.97
C PRO A 252 -4.62 -17.18 -1.51
N VAL A 253 -5.25 -18.23 -2.05
CA VAL A 253 -6.54 -18.78 -1.59
C VAL A 253 -6.28 -20.12 -0.93
N VAL A 254 -6.72 -20.30 0.31
CA VAL A 254 -6.61 -21.57 1.05
C VAL A 254 -7.98 -22.20 1.17
N VAL A 255 -8.15 -23.39 0.61
CA VAL A 255 -9.36 -24.22 0.80
C VAL A 255 -9.12 -25.17 1.98
N THR A 256 -10.04 -25.24 2.95
CA THR A 256 -9.92 -26.14 4.12
C THR A 256 -10.26 -27.60 3.76
N PHE A 257 -9.94 -28.56 4.64
CA PHE A 257 -10.36 -29.95 4.48
C PHE A 257 -11.89 -30.09 4.53
N ALA A 258 -12.58 -29.29 5.36
CA ALA A 258 -14.04 -29.31 5.47
C ALA A 258 -14.72 -28.78 4.19
N ALA A 259 -14.12 -27.76 3.55
CA ALA A 259 -14.66 -27.13 2.34
C ALA A 259 -14.73 -28.04 1.09
N GLN A 260 -14.19 -29.25 1.12
CA GLN A 260 -14.14 -30.16 -0.04
C GLN A 260 -15.53 -30.49 -0.62
N ALA A 261 -16.58 -30.56 0.21
CA ALA A 261 -17.94 -30.77 -0.26
C ALA A 261 -18.45 -29.61 -1.16
N ARG A 262 -17.87 -28.41 -1.01
CA ARG A 262 -18.19 -27.20 -1.79
C ARG A 262 -17.34 -27.06 -3.06
N ALA A 263 -16.58 -28.09 -3.46
CA ALA A 263 -15.58 -27.98 -4.53
C ALA A 263 -16.12 -27.41 -5.85
N ALA A 264 -17.35 -27.76 -6.27
CA ALA A 264 -17.98 -27.19 -7.46
C ALA A 264 -18.17 -25.66 -7.34
N THR A 265 -18.76 -25.19 -6.23
CA THR A 265 -18.98 -23.76 -5.97
C THR A 265 -17.66 -22.99 -5.82
N ILE A 266 -16.65 -23.59 -5.20
CA ILE A 266 -15.31 -22.98 -5.05
C ILE A 266 -14.61 -22.92 -6.41
N GLY A 267 -14.70 -23.96 -7.24
CA GLY A 267 -14.16 -23.98 -8.60
C GLY A 267 -14.81 -22.92 -9.49
N ASP A 268 -16.14 -22.79 -9.44
CA ASP A 268 -16.90 -21.76 -10.16
C ASP A 268 -16.54 -20.34 -9.72
N GLY A 269 -16.46 -20.11 -8.41
CA GLY A 269 -16.03 -18.83 -7.86
C GLY A 269 -14.59 -18.48 -8.21
N CYS A 270 -13.68 -19.46 -8.17
CA CYS A 270 -12.27 -19.28 -8.50
C CYS A 270 -12.11 -18.90 -9.96
N ALA A 271 -12.71 -19.68 -10.87
CA ALA A 271 -12.71 -19.41 -12.30
C ALA A 271 -13.23 -18.00 -12.60
N THR A 272 -14.37 -17.62 -12.02
CA THR A 272 -14.95 -16.27 -12.16
C THR A 272 -13.99 -15.19 -11.63
N SER A 273 -13.33 -15.43 -10.50
CA SER A 273 -12.44 -14.47 -9.85
C SER A 273 -11.12 -14.26 -10.60
N PHE A 274 -10.41 -15.33 -10.99
CA PHE A 274 -9.11 -15.19 -11.64
C PHE A 274 -9.20 -14.74 -13.12
N THR A 275 -10.37 -14.89 -13.74
CA THR A 275 -10.62 -14.48 -15.14
C THR A 275 -11.34 -13.13 -15.24
N MET A 276 -11.80 -12.54 -14.14
CA MET A 276 -12.44 -11.23 -14.09
C MET A 276 -11.56 -10.17 -14.76
N GLY A 277 -12.08 -9.48 -15.78
CA GLY A 277 -11.31 -8.51 -16.58
C GLY A 277 -10.07 -9.11 -17.27
N MET A 278 -10.14 -10.38 -17.67
CA MET A 278 -9.00 -11.19 -18.12
C MET A 278 -7.88 -11.30 -17.08
N GLY A 279 -8.24 -11.39 -15.79
CA GLY A 279 -7.28 -11.52 -14.68
C GLY A 279 -6.42 -10.30 -14.43
N GLN A 280 -6.78 -9.14 -14.99
CA GLN A 280 -6.03 -7.89 -14.88
C GLN A 280 -6.36 -7.14 -13.58
N PHE A 281 -6.28 -7.84 -12.44
CA PHE A 281 -6.56 -7.31 -11.10
C PHE A 281 -5.34 -7.56 -10.21
N CYS A 282 -4.85 -6.53 -9.49
CA CYS A 282 -3.79 -6.68 -8.48
C CYS A 282 -4.20 -7.59 -7.30
N THR A 283 -5.49 -7.88 -7.17
CA THR A 283 -6.09 -8.79 -6.18
C THR A 283 -6.62 -10.08 -6.81
N LYS A 284 -6.23 -10.40 -8.05
CA LYS A 284 -6.52 -11.69 -8.69
C LYS A 284 -5.93 -12.82 -7.83
N PRO A 285 -6.68 -13.90 -7.52
CA PRO A 285 -6.09 -15.09 -6.92
C PRO A 285 -5.19 -15.78 -7.94
N GLY A 286 -3.88 -15.75 -7.72
CA GLY A 286 -2.86 -16.39 -8.55
C GLY A 286 -2.41 -17.76 -8.04
N LEU A 287 -2.57 -18.03 -6.74
CA LEU A 287 -2.25 -19.30 -6.09
C LEU A 287 -3.45 -19.83 -5.30
N VAL A 288 -3.79 -21.11 -5.51
CA VAL A 288 -4.79 -21.84 -4.72
C VAL A 288 -4.11 -23.00 -4.01
N LEU A 289 -4.22 -23.06 -2.69
CA LEU A 289 -3.82 -24.19 -1.86
C LEU A 289 -5.05 -25.05 -1.56
N ALA A 290 -5.03 -26.32 -1.95
CA ALA A 290 -6.15 -27.25 -1.79
C ALA A 290 -5.72 -28.54 -1.07
N PRO A 291 -6.62 -29.23 -0.33
CA PRO A 291 -6.35 -30.55 0.20
C PRO A 291 -6.03 -31.55 -0.91
N ARG A 292 -5.01 -32.40 -0.71
CA ARG A 292 -4.61 -33.44 -1.67
C ARG A 292 -5.77 -34.37 -2.01
N GLY A 293 -6.00 -34.61 -3.30
CA GLY A 293 -7.05 -35.50 -3.80
C GLY A 293 -8.46 -34.89 -3.74
N SER A 294 -8.58 -33.60 -3.39
CA SER A 294 -9.85 -32.89 -3.46
C SER A 294 -10.25 -32.60 -4.92
N ALA A 295 -11.55 -32.43 -5.16
CA ALA A 295 -12.06 -32.12 -6.50
C ALA A 295 -11.82 -30.66 -6.95
N ILE A 296 -11.04 -29.87 -6.21
CA ILE A 296 -10.89 -28.42 -6.43
C ILE A 296 -10.26 -28.11 -7.79
N THR A 297 -9.12 -28.71 -8.12
CA THR A 297 -8.44 -28.50 -9.41
C THR A 297 -9.35 -28.86 -10.59
N ALA A 298 -10.04 -30.01 -10.51
CA ALA A 298 -10.97 -30.46 -11.53
C ALA A 298 -12.20 -29.54 -11.68
N ALA A 299 -12.72 -29.00 -10.57
CA ALA A 299 -13.83 -28.05 -10.59
C ALA A 299 -13.44 -26.70 -11.21
N ILE A 300 -12.23 -26.20 -10.91
CA ILE A 300 -11.68 -24.99 -11.56
C ILE A 300 -11.55 -25.23 -13.07
N VAL A 301 -10.92 -26.33 -13.49
CA VAL A 301 -10.77 -26.72 -14.91
C VAL A 301 -12.12 -26.80 -15.62
N ALA A 302 -13.09 -27.53 -15.06
CA ALA A 302 -14.42 -27.70 -15.65
C ALA A 302 -15.19 -26.38 -15.76
N SER A 303 -15.03 -25.46 -14.79
CA SER A 303 -15.65 -24.15 -14.85
C SER A 303 -15.01 -23.26 -15.92
N VAL A 304 -13.68 -23.22 -15.97
CA VAL A 304 -12.91 -22.45 -16.97
C VAL A 304 -13.20 -22.94 -18.40
N GLN A 305 -13.26 -24.25 -18.61
CA GLN A 305 -13.65 -24.85 -19.91
C GLN A 305 -15.10 -24.49 -20.30
N ARG A 306 -16.01 -24.39 -19.33
CA ARG A 306 -17.42 -24.02 -19.57
C ARG A 306 -17.63 -22.53 -19.83
N GLN A 307 -16.78 -21.67 -19.25
CA GLN A 307 -16.88 -20.21 -19.39
C GLN A 307 -16.18 -19.66 -20.64
N GLU A 308 -15.27 -20.42 -21.24
CA GLU A 308 -14.41 -20.05 -22.38
C GLU A 308 -13.80 -18.62 -22.32
N PRO A 309 -13.17 -18.20 -21.20
CA PRO A 309 -12.66 -16.84 -21.01
C PRO A 309 -11.49 -16.52 -21.97
N ARG A 310 -11.76 -15.57 -22.88
CA ARG A 310 -10.81 -15.02 -23.88
C ARG A 310 -11.04 -13.53 -24.10
N GLY A 311 -9.98 -12.78 -24.32
CA GLY A 311 -10.06 -11.32 -24.55
C GLY A 311 -8.71 -10.62 -24.56
N PRO A 312 -8.65 -9.35 -24.98
CA PRO A 312 -7.42 -8.54 -24.98
C PRO A 312 -6.90 -8.30 -23.55
N LEU A 313 -5.58 -8.33 -23.40
CA LEU A 313 -4.91 -7.56 -22.35
C LEU A 313 -4.66 -6.13 -22.83
N LEU A 314 -4.45 -5.20 -21.88
CA LEU A 314 -4.42 -3.75 -22.10
C LEU A 314 -3.47 -3.27 -23.20
N THR A 315 -2.36 -3.96 -23.45
CA THR A 315 -1.43 -3.64 -24.54
C THR A 315 -0.78 -4.92 -25.07
N ALA A 316 -0.26 -4.87 -26.31
CA ALA A 316 0.55 -5.96 -26.87
C ALA A 316 1.78 -6.30 -25.99
N GLY A 317 2.37 -5.31 -25.31
CA GLY A 317 3.47 -5.54 -24.36
C GLY A 317 3.04 -6.31 -23.12
N ILE A 318 1.83 -6.05 -22.60
CA ILE A 318 1.26 -6.79 -21.46
C ILE A 318 0.86 -8.22 -21.88
N ALA A 319 0.30 -8.40 -23.09
CA ALA A 319 0.05 -9.74 -23.65
C ALA A 319 1.34 -10.55 -23.84
N GLY A 320 2.41 -9.94 -24.35
CA GLY A 320 3.73 -10.58 -24.45
C GLY A 320 4.33 -10.93 -23.08
N ALA A 321 4.18 -10.06 -22.08
CA ALA A 321 4.61 -10.33 -20.71
C ALA A 321 3.81 -11.47 -20.04
N TYR A 322 2.51 -11.59 -20.33
CA TYR A 322 1.70 -12.73 -19.91
C TYR A 322 2.19 -14.03 -20.53
N ALA A 323 2.36 -14.08 -21.85
CA ALA A 323 2.84 -15.27 -22.56
C ALA A 323 4.20 -15.75 -22.03
N ALA A 324 5.18 -14.83 -21.91
CA ALA A 324 6.47 -15.14 -21.30
C ALA A 324 6.35 -15.55 -19.82
N GLY A 325 5.34 -15.04 -19.10
CA GLY A 325 5.02 -15.47 -17.73
C GLY A 325 4.54 -16.92 -17.67
N ILE A 326 3.67 -17.35 -18.59
CA ILE A 326 3.25 -18.76 -18.73
C ILE A 326 4.46 -19.65 -19.04
N ASP A 327 5.32 -19.25 -19.97
CA ASP A 327 6.53 -20.00 -20.31
C ASP A 327 7.47 -20.17 -19.10
N ARG A 328 7.65 -19.11 -18.29
CA ARG A 328 8.43 -19.18 -17.04
C ARG A 328 7.82 -20.12 -16.01
N LEU A 329 6.49 -20.10 -15.85
CA LEU A 329 5.81 -21.01 -14.92
C LEU A 329 5.92 -22.47 -15.37
N LEU A 330 5.77 -22.75 -16.67
CA LEU A 330 5.97 -24.10 -17.22
C LEU A 330 7.42 -24.57 -17.07
N PHE A 331 8.40 -23.70 -17.38
CA PHE A 331 9.82 -24.00 -17.18
C PHE A 331 10.19 -24.24 -15.70
N ALA A 332 9.49 -23.59 -14.76
CA ALA A 332 9.65 -23.80 -13.32
C ALA A 332 9.04 -25.13 -12.80
N GLY A 333 8.50 -25.99 -13.66
CA GLY A 333 8.01 -27.32 -13.30
C GLY A 333 6.50 -27.40 -13.05
N THR A 334 5.72 -26.37 -13.39
CA THR A 334 4.26 -26.50 -13.37
C THR A 334 3.74 -27.41 -14.49
N THR A 335 2.59 -28.04 -14.27
CA THR A 335 1.87 -28.84 -15.27
C THR A 335 0.63 -28.09 -15.76
N MET A 336 0.43 -28.05 -17.08
CA MET A 336 -0.77 -27.48 -17.71
C MET A 336 -1.99 -28.37 -17.42
N GLN A 337 -2.99 -27.82 -16.73
CA GLN A 337 -4.26 -28.51 -16.43
C GLN A 337 -5.38 -28.08 -17.39
N ALA A 338 -5.40 -26.80 -17.78
CA ALA A 338 -6.31 -26.30 -18.82
C ALA A 338 -5.70 -25.14 -19.60
N TYR A 339 -5.81 -25.22 -20.92
CA TYR A 339 -5.65 -24.13 -21.87
C TYR A 339 -6.92 -24.09 -22.73
N VAL A 340 -7.59 -22.94 -22.78
CA VAL A 340 -9.01 -22.90 -23.17
C VAL A 340 -9.22 -22.80 -24.69
N VAL A 341 -8.56 -21.86 -25.35
CA VAL A 341 -8.74 -21.53 -26.78
C VAL A 341 -7.43 -20.97 -27.32
N GLU A 342 -7.17 -21.09 -28.62
CA GLU A 342 -6.18 -20.22 -29.28
C GLU A 342 -6.60 -18.74 -29.12
N PRO A 343 -5.65 -17.79 -28.93
CA PRO A 343 -5.99 -16.39 -28.73
C PRO A 343 -6.50 -15.74 -30.02
N GLY A 344 -7.34 -14.72 -29.88
CA GLY A 344 -7.78 -13.89 -31.00
C GLY A 344 -6.69 -12.95 -31.55
N PRO A 345 -7.03 -12.04 -32.48
CA PRO A 345 -6.13 -11.00 -32.95
C PRO A 345 -5.81 -9.96 -31.86
N GLY A 346 -4.79 -9.13 -32.11
CA GLY A 346 -4.37 -8.06 -31.22
C GLY A 346 -3.64 -8.58 -29.99
N ALA A 347 -3.94 -8.00 -28.82
CA ALA A 347 -3.38 -8.37 -27.52
C ALA A 347 -4.20 -9.48 -26.82
N ALA A 348 -4.97 -10.28 -27.56
CA ALA A 348 -5.83 -11.32 -26.99
C ALA A 348 -5.03 -12.44 -26.32
N VAL A 349 -5.57 -12.95 -25.22
CA VAL A 349 -5.05 -14.10 -24.48
C VAL A 349 -6.20 -15.00 -24.01
N SER A 350 -5.85 -16.23 -23.64
CA SER A 350 -6.76 -17.23 -23.08
C SER A 350 -6.38 -17.56 -21.64
N ALA A 351 -7.36 -17.97 -20.84
CA ALA A 351 -7.10 -18.40 -19.47
C ALA A 351 -6.27 -19.68 -19.40
N VAL A 352 -5.49 -19.79 -18.31
CA VAL A 352 -4.60 -20.91 -18.03
C VAL A 352 -4.81 -21.40 -16.60
N VAL A 353 -4.96 -22.71 -16.43
CA VAL A 353 -4.92 -23.38 -15.13
C VAL A 353 -3.69 -24.27 -15.08
N LEU A 354 -2.83 -24.05 -14.08
CA LEU A 354 -1.62 -24.82 -13.84
C LEU A 354 -1.74 -25.58 -12.52
N SER A 355 -0.99 -26.67 -12.37
CA SER A 355 -0.73 -27.30 -11.07
C SER A 355 0.77 -27.36 -10.77
N ALA A 356 1.14 -27.41 -9.49
CA ALA A 356 2.53 -27.56 -9.07
C ALA A 356 2.67 -28.38 -7.78
N ASP A 357 3.85 -28.99 -7.60
CA ASP A 357 4.23 -29.54 -6.30
C ASP A 357 4.52 -28.41 -5.30
N ALA A 358 4.10 -28.60 -4.05
CA ALA A 358 4.29 -27.63 -2.97
C ALA A 358 5.77 -27.26 -2.72
N GLU A 359 6.69 -28.16 -3.02
CA GLU A 359 8.13 -27.93 -2.87
C GLU A 359 8.73 -26.98 -3.92
N LEU A 360 7.97 -26.61 -4.95
CA LEU A 360 8.33 -25.53 -5.88
C LEU A 360 8.01 -24.14 -5.31
N LEU A 361 7.25 -24.03 -4.21
CA LEU A 361 6.95 -22.76 -3.53
C LEU A 361 8.07 -22.37 -2.55
N VAL A 362 9.26 -22.14 -3.09
CA VAL A 362 10.44 -21.67 -2.33
C VAL A 362 10.75 -20.19 -2.62
N PRO A 363 11.36 -19.44 -1.69
CA PRO A 363 11.74 -18.05 -1.91
C PRO A 363 12.58 -17.87 -3.19
N GLY A 364 12.15 -16.98 -4.08
CA GLY A 364 12.77 -16.76 -5.40
C GLY A 364 12.25 -17.68 -6.52
N SER A 365 11.27 -18.53 -6.24
CA SER A 365 10.56 -19.30 -7.27
C SER A 365 9.65 -18.40 -8.11
N PRO A 366 9.60 -18.57 -9.46
CA PRO A 366 8.65 -17.89 -10.33
C PRO A 366 7.17 -18.12 -9.95
N LEU A 367 6.86 -19.18 -9.19
CA LEU A 367 5.51 -19.47 -8.70
C LEU A 367 5.06 -18.53 -7.56
N LEU A 368 5.97 -17.73 -7.00
CA LEU A 368 5.66 -16.68 -6.01
C LEU A 368 5.60 -15.28 -6.64
N GLU A 369 6.05 -15.12 -7.88
CA GLU A 369 5.95 -13.88 -8.66
C GLU A 369 4.55 -13.74 -9.29
N GLU A 370 4.12 -12.51 -9.53
CA GLU A 370 2.89 -12.29 -10.30
C GLU A 370 3.10 -12.63 -11.79
N CYS A 371 2.22 -13.48 -12.32
CA CYS A 371 1.90 -13.48 -13.75
C CYS A 371 0.58 -12.71 -13.97
N PHE A 372 0.70 -11.50 -14.53
CA PHE A 372 -0.42 -10.57 -14.73
C PHE A 372 -1.25 -11.00 -15.94
N GLY A 373 -2.54 -11.30 -15.73
CA GLY A 373 -3.40 -11.94 -16.72
C GLY A 373 -4.14 -13.17 -16.17
N PRO A 374 -4.91 -13.89 -17.01
CA PRO A 374 -5.89 -14.88 -16.58
C PRO A 374 -5.25 -16.25 -16.30
N VAL A 375 -4.37 -16.32 -15.30
CA VAL A 375 -3.71 -17.57 -14.87
C VAL A 375 -3.86 -17.80 -13.37
N VAL A 376 -4.04 -19.07 -12.98
CA VAL A 376 -3.98 -19.54 -11.60
C VAL A 376 -3.13 -20.81 -11.50
N VAL A 377 -2.33 -20.92 -10.44
CA VAL A 377 -1.59 -22.13 -10.06
C VAL A 377 -2.30 -22.80 -8.88
N VAL A 378 -2.58 -24.10 -8.99
CA VAL A 378 -3.15 -24.90 -7.90
C VAL A 378 -2.07 -25.81 -7.31
N VAL A 379 -1.95 -25.81 -5.99
CA VAL A 379 -0.98 -26.62 -5.24
C VAL A 379 -1.74 -27.42 -4.19
N GLU A 380 -1.46 -28.72 -4.14
CA GLU A 380 -2.04 -29.61 -3.15
C GLU A 380 -1.18 -29.70 -1.88
N TYR A 381 -1.83 -29.81 -0.73
CA TYR A 381 -1.20 -30.04 0.56
C TYR A 381 -1.79 -31.27 1.27
N ASP A 382 -0.94 -31.96 2.04
CA ASP A 382 -1.26 -33.27 2.63
C ASP A 382 -2.02 -33.18 3.96
N ASP A 383 -1.64 -32.21 4.80
CA ASP A 383 -2.21 -31.97 6.12
C ASP A 383 -2.03 -30.50 6.54
N VAL A 384 -2.56 -30.16 7.71
CA VAL A 384 -2.48 -28.82 8.32
C VAL A 384 -1.03 -28.34 8.52
N ALA A 385 -0.10 -29.23 8.87
CA ALA A 385 1.30 -28.87 9.08
C ALA A 385 2.04 -28.62 7.76
N HIS A 386 1.74 -29.39 6.71
CA HIS A 386 2.22 -29.14 5.35
C HIS A 386 1.67 -27.80 4.84
N ARG A 387 0.37 -27.54 4.99
CA ARG A 387 -0.27 -26.25 4.66
C ARG A 387 0.44 -25.07 5.33
N ASP A 388 0.67 -25.15 6.64
CA ASP A 388 1.30 -24.06 7.40
C ASP A 388 2.78 -23.88 7.03
N SER A 389 3.48 -24.96 6.67
CA SER A 389 4.83 -24.93 6.09
C SER A 389 4.85 -24.25 4.71
N ILE A 390 3.83 -24.46 3.87
CA ILE A 390 3.69 -23.71 2.60
C ILE A 390 3.46 -22.23 2.88
N LEU A 391 2.51 -21.89 3.76
CA LEU A 391 2.19 -20.49 4.09
C LEU A 391 3.42 -19.75 4.66
N GLY A 392 4.24 -20.42 5.47
CA GLY A 392 5.50 -19.87 5.99
C GLY A 392 6.60 -19.64 4.95
N ARG A 393 6.45 -20.14 3.72
CA ARG A 393 7.35 -19.89 2.58
C ARG A 393 6.85 -18.80 1.62
N LEU A 394 5.58 -18.39 1.73
CA LEU A 394 4.99 -17.39 0.85
C LEU A 394 5.52 -15.98 1.13
N GLN A 395 5.46 -15.14 0.10
CA GLN A 395 5.80 -13.72 0.17
C GLN A 395 4.60 -12.88 0.62
N GLY A 396 4.87 -11.71 1.22
CA GLY A 396 3.83 -10.78 1.66
C GLY A 396 2.92 -10.33 0.52
N CYS A 397 1.62 -10.30 0.76
CA CYS A 397 0.59 -10.10 -0.27
C CYS A 397 -0.43 -9.02 0.09
N LEU A 398 -1.12 -8.50 -0.93
CA LEU A 398 -2.20 -7.51 -0.74
C LEU A 398 -3.42 -8.15 -0.05
N VAL A 399 -3.68 -9.42 -0.34
CA VAL A 399 -4.83 -10.15 0.19
C VAL A 399 -4.58 -11.66 0.20
N ALA A 400 -4.95 -12.30 1.31
CA ALA A 400 -5.06 -13.76 1.41
C ALA A 400 -6.52 -14.15 1.71
N THR A 401 -6.94 -15.31 1.20
CA THR A 401 -8.34 -15.74 1.23
C THR A 401 -8.47 -17.14 1.83
N VAL A 402 -9.53 -17.39 2.60
CA VAL A 402 -9.89 -18.72 3.12
C VAL A 402 -11.27 -19.11 2.58
N MET A 403 -11.39 -20.32 2.06
CA MET A 403 -12.65 -20.96 1.66
C MET A 403 -12.93 -22.11 2.62
N THR A 404 -14.03 -22.04 3.37
CA THR A 404 -14.35 -22.96 4.48
C THR A 404 -15.58 -23.82 4.17
N ASP A 405 -16.12 -24.56 5.13
CA ASP A 405 -17.51 -25.06 5.07
C ASP A 405 -18.53 -24.18 5.84
N GLY A 406 -18.06 -23.07 6.42
CA GLY A 406 -18.87 -22.09 7.14
C GLY A 406 -18.20 -21.56 8.42
N PRO A 407 -18.91 -20.75 9.23
CA PRO A 407 -18.34 -20.05 10.39
C PRO A 407 -17.92 -20.95 11.57
N HIS A 408 -18.11 -22.26 11.44
CA HIS A 408 -17.75 -23.27 12.44
C HIS A 408 -16.64 -24.24 11.93
N ASP A 409 -16.02 -23.92 10.79
CA ASP A 409 -14.88 -24.67 10.28
C ASP A 409 -13.72 -24.67 11.31
N PRO A 410 -13.19 -25.85 11.69
CA PRO A 410 -12.19 -25.95 12.75
C PRO A 410 -10.82 -25.35 12.37
N GLU A 411 -10.53 -25.19 11.08
CA GLU A 411 -9.27 -24.61 10.60
C GLU A 411 -9.29 -23.08 10.56
N LEU A 412 -10.48 -22.48 10.46
CA LEU A 412 -10.67 -21.04 10.21
C LEU A 412 -9.96 -20.13 11.24
N PRO A 413 -10.06 -20.33 12.58
CA PRO A 413 -9.39 -19.44 13.54
C PRO A 413 -7.86 -19.47 13.40
N GLY A 414 -7.29 -20.64 13.14
CA GLY A 414 -5.86 -20.81 12.90
C GLY A 414 -5.41 -20.13 11.60
N LEU A 415 -6.17 -20.30 10.53
CA LEU A 415 -5.89 -19.69 9.23
C LEU A 415 -5.99 -18.16 9.26
N VAL A 416 -7.01 -17.58 9.90
CA VAL A 416 -7.10 -16.12 10.06
C VAL A 416 -5.90 -15.58 10.83
N SER A 417 -5.50 -16.25 11.92
CA SER A 417 -4.32 -15.85 12.70
C SER A 417 -3.02 -15.98 11.90
N GLY A 418 -2.84 -17.05 11.13
CA GLY A 418 -1.64 -17.30 10.32
C GLY A 418 -1.50 -16.32 9.15
N LEU A 419 -2.59 -16.09 8.42
CA LEU A 419 -2.62 -15.19 7.26
C LEU A 419 -2.48 -13.71 7.63
N THR A 420 -2.76 -13.33 8.88
CA THR A 420 -2.55 -11.95 9.38
C THR A 420 -1.09 -11.50 9.27
N GLY A 421 -0.12 -12.43 9.38
CA GLY A 421 1.30 -12.11 9.18
C GLY A 421 1.72 -11.99 7.71
N LEU A 422 0.89 -12.47 6.78
CA LEU A 422 1.19 -12.61 5.35
C LEU A 422 0.49 -11.55 4.49
N ALA A 423 -0.69 -11.07 4.89
CA ALA A 423 -1.55 -10.24 4.05
C ALA A 423 -1.97 -8.94 4.74
N GLY A 424 -2.09 -7.86 3.97
CA GLY A 424 -2.72 -6.62 4.45
C GLY A 424 -4.24 -6.74 4.62
N ARG A 425 -4.87 -7.74 3.98
CA ARG A 425 -6.29 -8.06 4.12
C ARG A 425 -6.52 -9.57 4.11
N VAL A 426 -7.30 -10.08 5.05
CA VAL A 426 -7.78 -11.47 5.06
C VAL A 426 -9.25 -11.49 4.62
N VAL A 427 -9.60 -12.38 3.70
CA VAL A 427 -10.96 -12.60 3.18
C VAL A 427 -11.40 -14.01 3.54
N VAL A 428 -12.68 -14.19 3.93
CA VAL A 428 -13.25 -15.50 4.29
C VAL A 428 -14.53 -15.70 3.49
N ASP A 429 -14.65 -16.85 2.82
CA ASP A 429 -15.80 -17.28 2.01
C ASP A 429 -16.28 -16.28 0.94
N ALA A 430 -15.36 -15.44 0.46
CA ALA A 430 -15.56 -14.47 -0.60
C ALA A 430 -14.27 -14.34 -1.44
N TRP A 431 -14.34 -13.67 -2.59
CA TRP A 431 -13.21 -13.57 -3.52
C TRP A 431 -12.41 -12.26 -3.37
N PRO A 432 -11.07 -12.30 -3.52
CA PRO A 432 -10.20 -11.18 -3.20
C PRO A 432 -10.30 -9.99 -4.16
N THR A 433 -10.80 -10.19 -5.39
CA THR A 433 -10.87 -9.19 -6.46
C THR A 433 -11.62 -7.92 -6.08
N GLY A 434 -12.66 -8.04 -5.26
CA GLY A 434 -13.37 -6.89 -4.69
C GLY A 434 -12.50 -6.10 -3.71
N VAL A 435 -12.22 -4.83 -4.04
CA VAL A 435 -11.60 -3.84 -3.15
C VAL A 435 -12.60 -2.71 -2.93
N ALA A 436 -12.97 -2.46 -1.67
CA ALA A 436 -14.04 -1.52 -1.31
C ALA A 436 -13.46 -0.22 -0.77
N THR A 437 -13.86 0.93 -1.32
CA THR A 437 -13.43 2.23 -0.80
C THR A 437 -14.20 2.56 0.47
N THR A 438 -13.61 2.25 1.63
CA THR A 438 -14.27 2.38 2.96
C THR A 438 -13.31 2.89 4.03
N TRP A 439 -13.85 3.21 5.21
CA TRP A 439 -13.09 3.64 6.38
C TRP A 439 -12.22 2.54 7.03
N ALA A 440 -12.48 1.27 6.70
CA ALA A 440 -11.78 0.11 7.28
C ALA A 440 -10.92 -0.64 6.24
N GLN A 441 -10.86 -0.16 4.99
CA GLN A 441 -10.08 -0.81 3.95
C GLN A 441 -8.58 -0.65 4.22
N HIS A 442 -7.87 -1.76 4.12
CA HIS A 442 -6.42 -1.80 3.94
C HIS A 442 -6.13 -2.47 2.60
N HIS A 443 -5.62 -1.70 1.64
CA HIS A 443 -5.07 -2.18 0.37
C HIS A 443 -3.59 -1.80 0.39
N GLY A 444 -2.75 -2.83 0.39
CA GLY A 444 -1.39 -2.78 0.92
C GLY A 444 -1.11 -4.10 1.63
N GLY A 445 0.05 -4.24 2.29
CA GLY A 445 0.40 -5.45 3.03
C GLY A 445 1.90 -5.61 3.25
N PRO A 446 2.36 -6.74 3.80
CA PRO A 446 3.79 -6.99 4.00
C PRO A 446 4.58 -7.02 2.68
N TRP A 447 5.88 -6.77 2.77
CA TRP A 447 6.78 -6.86 1.62
C TRP A 447 6.72 -8.25 0.95
N PRO A 448 6.69 -8.35 -0.39
CA PRO A 448 6.91 -7.28 -1.37
C PRO A 448 5.64 -6.65 -1.95
N SER A 449 4.45 -6.86 -1.37
CA SER A 449 3.21 -6.28 -1.90
C SER A 449 3.14 -4.75 -1.87
N THR A 450 3.91 -4.11 -1.00
CA THR A 450 4.15 -2.67 -1.07
C THR A 450 5.50 -2.30 -0.45
N THR A 451 6.05 -1.16 -0.85
CA THR A 451 7.21 -0.53 -0.18
C THR A 451 6.85 0.06 1.17
N ALA A 452 5.57 0.22 1.51
CA ALA A 452 5.09 0.90 2.71
C ALA A 452 4.01 0.09 3.46
N PRO A 453 4.36 -1.02 4.12
CA PRO A 453 3.39 -1.97 4.72
C PRO A 453 2.52 -1.38 5.85
N ALA A 454 2.90 -0.23 6.42
CA ALA A 454 2.12 0.48 7.43
C ALA A 454 1.08 1.46 6.84
N ALA A 455 1.07 1.65 5.52
CA ALA A 455 0.15 2.52 4.80
C ALA A 455 -0.90 1.71 4.04
N THR A 456 -1.95 2.39 3.58
CA THR A 456 -2.90 1.85 2.60
C THR A 456 -2.98 2.77 1.39
N SER A 457 -3.18 2.20 0.21
CA SER A 457 -3.47 2.93 -1.02
C SER A 457 -4.95 3.19 -1.26
N VAL A 458 -5.85 2.52 -0.52
CA VAL A 458 -7.31 2.65 -0.68
C VAL A 458 -7.99 2.72 0.69
N GLY A 459 -8.93 3.66 0.85
CA GLY A 459 -9.69 3.87 2.08
C GLY A 459 -9.21 5.11 2.84
N SER A 460 -9.83 5.41 3.99
CA SER A 460 -9.60 6.68 4.71
C SER A 460 -8.15 6.91 5.09
N GLY A 461 -7.42 5.86 5.49
CA GLY A 461 -5.99 5.92 5.82
C GLY A 461 -5.06 6.25 4.65
N ALA A 462 -5.57 6.32 3.40
CA ALA A 462 -4.74 6.66 2.24
C ALA A 462 -4.17 8.09 2.30
N LEU A 463 -4.83 9.01 3.02
CA LEU A 463 -4.36 10.39 3.26
C LEU A 463 -3.09 10.43 4.14
N ASP A 464 -2.89 9.44 5.02
CA ASP A 464 -1.77 9.43 5.96
C ASP A 464 -0.42 9.34 5.25
N ARG A 465 -0.38 8.74 4.06
CA ARG A 465 0.79 8.70 3.17
C ARG A 465 1.33 10.08 2.82
N PHE A 466 0.45 11.08 2.72
CA PHE A 466 0.77 12.40 2.18
C PHE A 466 0.89 13.46 3.27
N THR A 467 1.00 13.06 4.53
CA THR A 467 1.16 13.96 5.67
C THR A 467 2.29 13.51 6.61
N ARG A 468 2.78 14.43 7.46
CA ARG A 468 3.78 14.15 8.51
C ARG A 468 3.47 14.91 9.80
N PRO A 469 3.81 14.39 11.00
CA PRO A 469 3.60 15.12 12.24
C PRO A 469 4.53 16.34 12.37
N VAL A 470 4.02 17.40 13.01
CA VAL A 470 4.78 18.55 13.54
C VAL A 470 4.26 18.83 14.95
N ALA A 471 5.18 19.07 15.89
CA ALA A 471 4.87 19.48 17.25
C ALA A 471 5.28 20.95 17.50
N TYR A 472 4.45 21.66 18.23
CA TYR A 472 4.55 23.08 18.57
C TYR A 472 4.55 23.20 20.09
N GLN A 473 5.62 23.74 20.68
CA GLN A 473 5.79 23.80 22.13
C GLN A 473 5.80 25.25 22.62
N GLY A 474 4.92 25.59 23.56
CA GLY A 474 4.86 26.94 24.15
C GLY A 474 4.52 28.07 23.17
N VAL A 475 3.94 27.75 22.02
CA VAL A 475 3.53 28.74 21.01
C VAL A 475 2.22 29.39 21.43
N ALA A 476 2.16 30.72 21.41
CA ALA A 476 0.94 31.46 21.73
C ALA A 476 -0.19 31.15 20.73
N ASP A 477 -1.43 31.05 21.20
CA ASP A 477 -2.56 30.52 20.42
C ASP A 477 -2.75 31.22 19.05
N ALA A 478 -2.66 32.55 19.02
CA ALA A 478 -2.76 33.34 17.78
C ALA A 478 -1.67 33.03 16.73
N ALA A 479 -0.51 32.51 17.16
CA ALA A 479 0.62 32.13 16.30
C ALA A 479 0.61 30.64 15.91
N LEU A 480 -0.35 29.84 16.42
CA LEU A 480 -0.53 28.46 15.99
C LEU A 480 -1.20 28.37 14.61
N PRO A 481 -0.94 27.29 13.84
CA PRO A 481 -1.79 26.87 12.74
C PRO A 481 -3.25 26.75 13.19
N VAL A 482 -4.19 27.11 12.33
CA VAL A 482 -5.64 27.12 12.62
C VAL A 482 -6.13 25.80 13.29
N PRO A 483 -5.77 24.58 12.80
CA PRO A 483 -6.15 23.32 13.45
C PRO A 483 -5.75 23.14 14.92
N LEU A 484 -4.73 23.86 15.39
CA LEU A 484 -4.19 23.72 16.75
C LEU A 484 -4.67 24.80 17.72
N ARG A 485 -5.42 25.79 17.23
CA ARG A 485 -5.96 26.87 18.05
C ARG A 485 -7.04 26.38 19.00
N THR A 486 -7.24 27.13 20.07
CA THR A 486 -8.17 26.74 21.14
C THR A 486 -9.61 26.65 20.61
N GLU A 487 -10.03 27.66 19.82
CA GLU A 487 -11.38 27.82 19.24
C GLU A 487 -11.81 26.69 18.31
N ASN A 488 -10.88 25.94 17.70
CA ASN A 488 -11.18 24.88 16.73
C ASN A 488 -12.01 25.39 15.53
N GLU A 489 -11.54 26.44 14.83
CA GLU A 489 -12.32 27.10 13.78
C GLU A 489 -12.78 26.15 12.64
N TRP A 490 -12.16 24.97 12.52
CA TRP A 490 -12.50 23.94 11.52
C TRP A 490 -13.31 22.75 12.07
N GLY A 491 -13.69 22.76 13.35
CA GLY A 491 -14.54 21.71 13.95
C GLY A 491 -13.89 20.32 14.00
N LEU A 492 -12.57 20.23 14.09
CA LEU A 492 -11.84 18.97 13.97
C LEU A 492 -12.01 18.07 15.22
N PRO A 493 -11.91 16.73 15.06
CA PRO A 493 -11.66 15.83 16.19
C PRO A 493 -10.27 16.10 16.77
N ARG A 494 -10.16 16.13 18.11
CA ARG A 494 -8.91 16.45 18.83
C ARG A 494 -8.71 15.52 20.01
N ARG A 495 -7.47 15.11 20.29
CA ARG A 495 -7.10 14.45 21.56
C ARG A 495 -6.59 15.50 22.55
N LEU A 496 -7.31 15.71 23.65
CA LEU A 496 -6.99 16.69 24.68
C LEU A 496 -6.52 15.96 25.95
N ASP A 497 -5.27 16.14 26.36
CA ASP A 497 -4.61 15.44 27.48
C ASP A 497 -4.88 13.92 27.47
N GLY A 498 -4.71 13.28 26.30
CA GLY A 498 -4.98 11.86 26.09
C GLY A 498 -6.44 11.47 25.79
N ILE A 499 -7.44 12.33 26.06
CA ILE A 499 -8.87 12.04 25.84
C ILE A 499 -9.29 12.45 24.42
N LEU A 500 -9.91 11.55 23.65
CA LEU A 500 -10.45 11.89 22.33
C LEU A 500 -11.77 12.67 22.48
N ALA A 501 -11.81 13.88 21.91
CA ALA A 501 -12.96 14.75 21.81
C ALA A 501 -13.37 14.89 20.33
N THR A 502 -14.64 14.63 20.03
CA THR A 502 -15.24 14.88 18.70
C THR A 502 -15.80 16.30 18.63
N ALA A 503 -16.12 16.79 17.42
CA ALA A 503 -16.68 18.12 17.19
C ALA A 503 -17.90 18.44 18.08
N ASP A 504 -18.79 17.46 18.28
CA ASP A 504 -20.02 17.58 19.08
C ASP A 504 -19.82 17.37 20.59
N SER A 505 -18.62 16.97 21.03
CA SER A 505 -18.34 16.82 22.45
C SER A 505 -18.14 18.18 23.11
N ALA A 506 -19.21 18.71 23.71
CA ALA A 506 -19.16 19.87 24.59
C ALA A 506 -18.01 19.70 25.60
N PRO A 507 -17.24 20.76 25.91
CA PRO A 507 -16.00 20.64 26.68
C PRO A 507 -16.29 20.01 28.05
N ALA A 508 -15.84 18.77 28.22
CA ALA A 508 -15.95 18.07 29.48
C ALA A 508 -15.25 18.90 30.55
N THR A 509 -16.04 19.45 31.48
CA THR A 509 -15.52 20.19 32.63
C THR A 509 -14.51 19.29 33.35
N ALA A 510 -13.26 19.74 33.42
CA ALA A 510 -12.18 18.96 34.02
C ALA A 510 -12.60 18.48 35.43
N PRO A 511 -12.34 17.21 35.80
CA PRO A 511 -12.72 16.70 37.10
C PRO A 511 -12.02 17.53 38.19
N SER A 512 -12.81 18.26 38.97
CA SER A 512 -12.29 19.05 40.09
C SER A 512 -11.56 18.13 41.06
N ALA A 513 -10.30 18.44 41.37
CA ALA A 513 -9.52 17.68 42.33
C ALA A 513 -10.30 17.53 43.66
N PRO A 514 -10.28 16.35 44.30
CA PRO A 514 -11.10 16.10 45.49
C PRO A 514 -10.71 17.06 46.62
N ALA A 515 -11.71 17.78 47.13
CA ALA A 515 -11.51 18.73 48.21
C ALA A 515 -10.94 18.02 49.45
N ARG A 516 -9.81 18.53 49.97
CA ARG A 516 -9.25 18.05 51.24
C ARG A 516 -10.32 18.19 52.36
N PRO A 517 -10.53 17.16 53.19
CA PRO A 517 -11.53 17.22 54.25
C PRO A 517 -11.14 18.29 55.28
N ARG A 518 -12.08 19.21 55.56
CA ARG A 518 -11.95 20.17 56.66
C ARG A 518 -11.96 19.43 57.99
N THR A 519 -10.89 19.56 58.78
CA THR A 519 -10.83 19.04 60.14
C THR A 519 -11.81 19.81 61.04
N ARG A 520 -12.90 19.16 61.44
CA ARG A 520 -13.88 19.70 62.38
C ARG A 520 -13.56 19.19 63.78
N ALA A 521 -13.07 20.08 64.65
CA ALA A 521 -12.80 19.74 66.05
C ALA A 521 -14.10 19.41 66.80
N ALA A 522 -14.08 18.31 67.56
CA ALA A 522 -15.10 17.97 68.54
C ALA A 522 -14.41 17.59 69.86
N LYS A 523 -14.91 18.13 70.97
CA LYS A 523 -14.30 18.01 72.31
C LYS A 523 -14.60 16.63 72.90
N SER A 524 -13.63 16.02 73.56
CA SER A 524 -13.86 14.95 74.53
C SER A 524 -13.62 15.48 75.95
N ALA A 525 -14.48 15.08 76.89
CA ALA A 525 -14.31 15.31 78.31
C ALA A 525 -14.20 13.94 79.00
N GLY A 526 -13.16 13.77 79.81
CA GLY A 526 -12.85 12.53 80.54
C GLY A 526 -11.71 12.79 81.51
N THR A 527 -12.01 12.73 82.81
CA THR A 527 -11.20 13.31 83.88
C THR A 527 -10.19 12.31 84.46
N THR A 528 -9.21 12.83 85.22
CA THR A 528 -8.19 12.14 86.06
C THR A 528 -6.99 11.55 85.30
N GLY A 529 -5.74 11.67 85.77
CA GLY A 529 -5.21 12.51 86.85
C GLY A 529 -3.76 12.14 87.21
N THR A 530 -2.85 13.12 87.34
CA THR A 530 -1.59 13.12 88.16
C THR A 530 -0.67 11.86 88.11
N ALA A 531 0.62 11.90 87.74
CA ALA A 531 1.66 12.87 88.08
C ALA A 531 3.07 12.48 87.55
N LYS A 532 4.02 13.44 87.68
CA LYS A 532 5.48 13.28 87.92
C LYS A 532 6.45 12.74 86.83
N ARG A 533 7.20 13.72 86.28
CA ARG A 533 8.68 13.91 86.40
C ARG A 533 9.68 13.08 85.55
N THR A 534 10.75 13.82 85.19
CA THR A 534 12.16 13.41 84.91
C THR A 534 12.43 12.55 83.66
N ARG A 535 13.67 12.48 83.09
CA ARG A 535 14.78 13.45 82.87
C ARG A 535 15.85 12.72 82.02
N THR A 536 16.38 13.34 80.96
CA THR A 536 17.70 13.08 80.31
C THR A 536 18.14 11.68 79.78
N THR A 537 18.58 11.70 78.51
CA THR A 537 19.84 11.13 77.92
C THR A 537 20.07 9.64 77.60
N LYS A 538 20.61 9.46 76.36
CA LYS A 538 21.70 8.55 75.89
C LYS A 538 21.49 7.03 75.67
N ALA A 539 21.67 6.67 74.39
CA ALA A 539 22.67 5.73 73.83
C ALA A 539 22.61 4.18 74.02
N ALA A 540 22.57 3.51 72.86
CA ALA A 540 23.36 2.34 72.41
C ALA A 540 23.26 0.95 73.07
N GLY A 541 23.36 -0.10 72.22
CA GLY A 541 23.51 -1.53 72.54
C GLY A 541 22.39 -2.40 71.94
N THR A 542 22.53 -3.13 70.83
CA THR A 542 23.32 -4.34 70.47
C THR A 542 22.69 -5.71 70.81
N THR A 543 22.77 -6.62 69.82
CA THR A 543 22.71 -8.11 69.86
C THR A 543 21.40 -8.87 70.11
N GLY A 544 21.18 -9.89 69.26
CA GLY A 544 20.18 -10.98 69.35
C GLY A 544 20.11 -11.74 68.00
N ALA A 545 20.28 -13.07 67.98
CA ALA A 545 20.56 -13.84 66.75
C ALA A 545 19.88 -15.24 66.69
N ALA A 546 20.18 -16.00 65.62
CA ALA A 546 19.77 -17.38 65.24
C ALA A 546 18.46 -17.51 64.41
N GLY A 547 18.36 -18.38 63.38
CA GLY A 547 19.33 -19.30 62.74
C GLY A 547 18.94 -19.64 61.28
N THR A 548 19.88 -19.90 60.35
CA THR A 548 20.31 -21.24 59.83
C THR A 548 19.22 -22.05 59.11
N THR A 549 19.36 -22.59 57.89
CA THR A 549 20.45 -22.78 56.89
C THR A 549 19.93 -22.50 55.45
N GLY A 550 20.64 -22.52 54.31
CA GLY A 550 22.04 -22.80 53.89
C GLY A 550 22.26 -22.17 52.48
N ALA A 551 23.45 -21.99 51.88
CA ALA A 551 24.57 -22.88 51.52
C ALA A 551 24.26 -23.82 50.33
N ALA A 552 25.01 -23.88 49.21
CA ALA A 552 26.13 -23.10 48.61
C ALA A 552 26.27 -23.58 47.12
N GLY A 553 27.09 -23.09 46.18
CA GLY A 553 28.08 -22.00 46.04
C GLY A 553 28.83 -22.22 44.69
N THR A 554 28.84 -21.26 43.75
CA THR A 554 29.93 -20.29 43.44
C THR A 554 31.23 -20.81 42.77
N SER A 555 31.56 -20.16 41.63
CA SER A 555 32.91 -19.83 41.12
C SER A 555 33.77 -20.96 40.48
N GLY A 556 34.76 -20.67 39.60
CA GLY A 556 35.28 -19.37 39.14
C GLY A 556 36.22 -19.50 37.91
N ALA A 557 36.82 -18.39 37.48
CA ALA A 557 37.59 -18.29 36.23
C ALA A 557 39.12 -18.46 36.41
N ALA A 558 39.84 -18.94 35.39
CA ALA A 558 41.24 -18.55 35.14
C ALA A 558 41.78 -18.86 33.71
N LYS A 559 42.55 -17.87 33.23
CA LYS A 559 43.33 -17.71 32.00
C LYS A 559 44.34 -18.83 31.60
N SER A 560 44.55 -18.95 30.27
CA SER A 560 45.84 -18.76 29.53
C SER A 560 46.51 -19.92 28.73
N ALA A 561 46.88 -19.53 27.49
CA ALA A 561 48.11 -19.82 26.72
C ALA A 561 48.49 -21.26 26.29
N GLY A 562 48.79 -21.41 24.99
CA GLY A 562 49.54 -22.57 24.46
C GLY A 562 49.40 -22.81 22.94
N ALA A 563 50.32 -22.29 22.14
CA ALA A 563 50.61 -22.78 20.78
C ALA A 563 52.07 -23.27 20.76
N PRO A 564 52.48 -24.24 19.91
CA PRO A 564 53.07 -23.84 18.62
C PRO A 564 53.04 -24.85 17.43
N ARG A 565 52.91 -24.29 16.21
CA ARG A 565 53.65 -24.56 14.94
C ARG A 565 54.05 -25.98 14.42
N ARG A 566 53.77 -26.14 13.10
CA ARG A 566 54.66 -26.65 11.98
C ARG A 566 54.85 -28.19 11.83
N SER A 567 55.12 -28.76 10.63
CA SER A 567 55.27 -28.21 9.24
C SER A 567 55.31 -29.27 8.11
N LYS A 568 54.89 -28.85 6.89
CA LYS A 568 55.46 -29.12 5.54
C LYS A 568 55.76 -30.56 5.05
N SER A 569 55.22 -30.86 3.87
CA SER A 569 56.00 -31.36 2.71
C SER A 569 55.53 -30.62 1.43
N ALA A 570 56.24 -30.68 0.29
CA ALA A 570 55.90 -29.88 -0.91
C ALA A 570 56.57 -30.34 -2.22
N THR A 571 55.76 -30.76 -3.22
CA THR A 571 56.18 -31.05 -4.62
C THR A 571 55.00 -30.85 -5.59
N THR A 572 55.10 -30.43 -6.87
CA THR A 572 55.90 -29.38 -7.58
C THR A 572 55.63 -29.51 -9.09
N ARG A 573 55.29 -28.39 -9.77
CA ARG A 573 55.45 -28.13 -11.23
C ARG A 573 54.63 -29.03 -12.20
N ALA A 574 54.33 -28.62 -13.45
CA ALA A 574 54.99 -27.65 -14.32
C ALA A 574 54.06 -26.72 -15.14
N SER A 575 54.69 -25.80 -15.86
CA SER A 575 54.15 -24.64 -16.59
C SER A 575 54.02 -24.87 -18.11
N GLY A 576 53.13 -24.11 -18.77
CA GLY A 576 53.13 -23.95 -20.23
C GLY A 576 52.29 -22.75 -20.70
N SER A 577 52.94 -21.63 -21.06
CA SER A 577 52.42 -20.63 -22.00
C SER A 577 52.54 -21.19 -23.44
N VAL A 578 51.82 -20.73 -24.47
CA VAL A 578 51.85 -19.42 -25.16
C VAL A 578 50.67 -19.40 -26.17
N GLY A 579 50.12 -18.23 -26.53
CA GLY A 579 49.33 -18.10 -27.78
C GLY A 579 48.28 -16.98 -27.82
N SER A 580 48.64 -15.83 -28.38
CA SER A 580 47.75 -14.68 -28.63
C SER A 580 47.36 -14.55 -30.11
N ALA A 581 46.13 -14.12 -30.46
CA ALA A 581 45.84 -13.21 -31.58
C ALA A 581 44.34 -12.87 -31.76
N GLY A 582 44.04 -11.63 -32.19
CA GLY A 582 42.79 -11.16 -32.82
C GLY A 582 41.61 -10.82 -31.88
N SER A 583 41.11 -9.59 -31.73
CA SER A 583 40.57 -8.57 -32.68
C SER A 583 39.28 -9.00 -33.41
N GLY A 584 38.17 -8.25 -33.41
CA GLY A 584 37.85 -6.92 -32.85
C GLY A 584 36.49 -6.40 -33.36
N ALA A 585 36.18 -5.10 -33.14
CA ALA A 585 34.95 -4.36 -33.53
C ALA A 585 33.65 -4.82 -32.79
N LYS A 586 32.78 -3.99 -32.19
CA LYS A 586 32.35 -2.57 -32.34
C LYS A 586 31.67 -2.20 -33.67
N ALA A 587 30.33 -2.17 -33.67
CA ALA A 587 29.52 -1.12 -34.29
C ALA A 587 28.06 -1.15 -33.77
N ALA A 588 27.60 -0.02 -33.23
CA ALA A 588 26.22 0.47 -33.37
C ALA A 588 26.27 1.63 -34.41
N PRO A 589 25.15 2.17 -34.92
CA PRO A 589 24.11 2.81 -34.11
C PRO A 589 22.82 1.98 -33.99
#